data_AF-A0A9E0DIB3-F1
#
_entry.id   AF-A0A9E0DIB3-F1
#
_cell.length_a   1.000
_cell.length_b   1.000
_cell.length_c   1.000
_cell.angle_alpha   90.00
_cell.angle_beta   90.00
_cell.angle_gamma   90.00
#
_symmetry.space_group_name_H-M   'P 1'
#
loop_
_entity.id
_entity.type
_entity.pdbx_description
1 polymer ?
#
loop_
_entity_poly.entity_id
_entity_poly.type
_entity_poly.pdbx_seq_one_letter_code
_entity_poly.pdbx_strand_id
1 'polypeptide(L)' 'MSVKVVSDMHILQEATQILMNHFSPAKMARLLALWQIGSGDYLAWRDEVFSEKTVVQLYEEIEAYTTKSKTEE' A
#
# COMPACT_ATOMS: atom_id res chain seq x y z
N MET A 1 23.40 -3.90 11.94
CA MET A 1 22.07 -3.64 12.54
C MET A 1 21.08 -3.47 11.40
N SER A 2 20.13 -4.39 11.23
CA SER A 2 19.07 -4.23 10.23
C SER A 2 17.98 -3.36 10.84
N VAL A 3 18.03 -2.05 10.56
CA VAL A 3 16.95 -1.14 10.90
C VAL A 3 15.80 -1.50 9.96
N LYS A 4 14.71 -2.06 10.49
CA LYS A 4 13.46 -2.15 9.75
C LYS A 4 12.96 -0.73 9.58
N VAL A 5 13.37 -0.07 8.50
CA VAL A 5 12.84 1.23 8.11
C VAL A 5 11.37 0.99 7.82
N VAL A 6 10.50 1.53 8.68
CA VAL A 6 9.05 1.53 8.43
C VAL A 6 8.87 2.31 7.14
N SER A 7 8.30 1.68 6.11
CA SER A 7 8.11 2.35 4.83
C SER A 7 7.12 3.50 5.00
N ASP A 8 7.34 4.60 4.30
CA ASP A 8 6.41 5.74 4.28
C ASP A 8 4.98 5.30 3.92
N MET A 9 4.87 4.23 3.12
CA MET A 9 3.62 3.61 2.71
C MET A 9 2.88 2.93 3.89
N HIS A 10 3.62 2.33 4.83
CA HIS A 10 3.05 1.75 6.05
C HIS A 10 2.49 2.84 6.97
N ILE A 11 3.22 3.96 7.11
CA ILE A 11 2.78 5.12 7.91
C ILE A 11 1.50 5.73 7.31
N LEU A 12 1.43 5.85 5.98
CA LEU A 12 0.23 6.32 5.28
C LEU A 12 -0.96 5.39 5.45
N GLN A 13 -0.76 4.07 5.42
CA GLN A 13 -1.81 3.09 5.65
C GLN A 13 -2.36 3.17 7.09
N GLU A 14 -1.48 3.23 8.09
CA GLU A 14 -1.86 3.33 9.50
C GLU A 14 -2.64 4.63 9.77
N ALA A 15 -2.14 5.77 9.27
CA ALA A 15 -2.83 7.05 9.37
C ALA A 15 -4.22 7.02 8.72
N THR A 16 -4.32 6.38 7.55
CA THR A 16 -5.59 6.24 6.81
C THR A 16 -6.60 5.42 7.60
N GLN A 17 -6.19 4.30 8.20
CA GLN A 17 -7.06 3.45 9.03
C GLN A 17 -7.58 4.19 10.27
N ILE A 18 -6.70 4.90 10.98
CA ILE A 18 -7.10 5.70 12.15
C ILE A 18 -8.13 6.76 11.73
N LEU A 19 -7.86 7.49 10.64
CA LEU A 19 -8.74 8.55 10.18
C LEU A 19 -10.10 8.01 9.70
N MET A 20 -10.14 6.84 9.05
CA MET A 20 -11.40 6.21 8.63
C MET A 20 -12.33 5.88 9.80
N ASN A 21 -11.78 5.59 10.99
CA ASN A 21 -12.57 5.32 12.19
C ASN A 21 -13.20 6.58 12.81
N HIS A 22 -12.66 7.76 12.49
CA HIS A 22 -13.09 9.04 13.09
C HIS A 22 -13.77 9.99 12.10
N PHE A 23 -13.50 9.85 10.81
CA PHE A 23 -14.07 10.72 9.78
C PHE A 23 -15.33 10.11 9.18
N SER A 24 -16.29 10.97 8.83
CA SER A 24 -17.34 10.54 7.93
C SER A 24 -16.74 10.25 6.54
N PRO A 25 -17.34 9.34 5.75
CA PRO A 25 -16.83 8.99 4.42
C PRO A 25 -16.60 10.21 3.51
N ALA A 26 -17.45 11.23 3.60
CA ALA A 26 -17.32 12.46 2.82
C ALA A 26 -16.08 13.30 3.22
N LYS A 27 -15.78 13.38 4.52
CA LYS A 27 -14.57 14.08 5.00
C LYS A 27 -13.31 13.32 4.61
N MET A 28 -13.36 11.99 4.67
CA MET A 28 -12.25 11.13 4.25
C MET A 28 -11.95 11.29 2.75
N ALA A 29 -12.98 11.21 1.90
CA ALA A 29 -12.83 11.39 0.45
C ALA A 29 -12.24 12.77 0.10
N ARG A 30 -12.67 13.83 0.79
CA ARG A 30 -12.12 15.18 0.60
C ARG A 30 -10.67 15.29 1.07
N LEU A 31 -10.32 14.63 2.18
CA LEU A 31 -8.95 14.60 2.68
C LEU A 31 -8.01 13.87 1.71
N LEU A 32 -8.40 12.70 1.19
CA LEU A 32 -7.63 11.96 0.20
C LEU A 32 -7.37 12.80 -1.06
N ALA A 33 -8.39 13.55 -1.51
CA ALA A 33 -8.24 14.48 -2.63
C ALA A 33 -7.29 15.65 -2.30
N LEU A 34 -7.34 16.21 -1.09
CA LEU A 34 -6.42 17.28 -0.66
C LEU A 34 -4.97 16.77 -0.54
N TRP A 35 -4.80 15.56 -0.02
CA TRP A 35 -3.51 14.88 0.04
C TRP A 35 -3.01 14.37 -1.30
N GLN A 36 -3.80 14.54 -2.37
CA GLN A 36 -3.41 14.12 -3.71
C GLN A 36 -3.07 12.61 -3.76
N ILE A 37 -3.69 11.81 -2.89
CA ILE A 37 -3.53 10.36 -2.91
C ILE A 37 -4.12 9.85 -4.22
N GLY A 38 -3.25 9.34 -5.10
CA GLY A 38 -3.57 8.93 -6.46
C GLY A 38 -3.27 9.96 -7.55
N SER A 39 -2.73 11.15 -7.24
CA SER A 39 -2.25 12.11 -8.24
C SER A 39 -0.76 11.91 -8.59
N GLY A 40 -0.09 10.97 -7.93
CA GLY A 40 1.27 10.57 -8.30
C GLY A 40 1.26 9.91 -9.68
N ASP A 41 2.40 9.91 -10.35
CA ASP A 41 2.56 9.17 -11.60
C ASP A 41 2.58 7.67 -11.28
N TYR A 42 1.39 7.07 -11.23
CA TYR A 42 1.21 5.64 -10.98
C TYR A 42 2.01 4.80 -11.97
N LEU A 43 2.15 5.27 -13.22
CA LEU A 43 2.92 4.55 -14.24
C LEU A 43 4.40 4.60 -13.91
N ALA A 44 4.94 5.76 -13.54
CA ALA A 44 6.33 5.89 -13.11
C ALA A 44 6.64 5.06 -11.85
N TRP A 45 5.79 5.11 -10.84
CA TRP A 45 5.95 4.30 -9.63
C TRP A 45 5.84 2.80 -9.91
N ARG A 46 4.87 2.39 -10.74
CA ARG A 46 4.71 0.99 -11.16
C ARG A 46 5.97 0.51 -11.88
N ASP A 47 6.48 1.33 -12.80
CA ASP A 47 7.67 0.97 -13.58
C ASP A 47 8.91 0.93 -12.68
N GLU A 48 9.05 1.83 -11.70
CA GLU A 48 10.12 1.76 -10.70
C GLU A 48 10.05 0.50 -9.84
N VAL A 49 8.88 0.18 -9.29
CA VAL A 49 8.70 -0.91 -8.32
C VAL A 49 8.66 -2.30 -8.99
N PHE A 50 8.20 -2.38 -10.23
CA PHE A 50 7.96 -3.65 -10.92
C PHE A 50 8.80 -3.85 -12.18
N SER A 51 9.67 -2.93 -12.58
CA SER A 51 10.52 -3.07 -13.78
C SER A 51 11.36 -4.35 -13.79
N GLU A 52 11.82 -4.80 -12.62
CA GLU A 52 12.65 -6.00 -12.47
C GLU A 52 11.82 -7.27 -12.23
N LYS A 53 10.49 -7.15 -12.11
CA LYS A 53 9.61 -8.27 -11.78
C LYS A 53 8.75 -8.67 -12.97
N THR A 54 8.75 -9.97 -13.26
CA THR A 54 7.83 -10.54 -14.24
C THR A 54 6.45 -10.77 -13.62
N VAL A 55 5.42 -10.82 -14.46
CA VAL A 55 4.05 -11.14 -14.03
C VAL A 55 3.99 -12.49 -13.29
N VAL A 56 4.83 -13.45 -13.69
CA VAL A 56 4.93 -14.77 -13.04
C VAL A 56 5.46 -14.65 -11.61
N GLN A 57 6.55 -13.92 -11.41
CA GLN A 57 7.12 -13.70 -10.07
C GLN A 57 6.14 -12.95 -9.16
N LEU A 58 5.42 -11.97 -9.70
CA LEU A 58 4.39 -11.26 -8.94
C LEU A 58 3.24 -12.19 -8.52
N TYR A 59 2.83 -13.09 -9.40
CA TYR A 59 1.81 -14.09 -9.09
C TYR A 59 2.28 -15.04 -7.97
N GLU A 60 3.51 -15.54 -8.06
CA GLU A 60 4.11 -16.42 -7.05
C GLU A 60 4.22 -15.71 -5.68
N GLU A 61 4.61 -14.43 -5.66
CA GLU A 61 4.66 -13.63 -4.43
C GLU A 61 3.27 -13.45 -3.79
N ILE A 62 2.24 -13.23 -4.60
CA ILE A 62 0.85 -13.08 -4.14
C ILE A 62 0.31 -14.42 -3.61
N GLU A 63 0.55 -15.53 -4.30
CA GLU A 63 0.17 -16.86 -3.81
C GLU A 63 0.89 -17.21 -2.50
N ALA A 64 2.17 -16.90 -2.39
CA ALA A 64 2.94 -17.12 -1.17
C ALA A 64 2.38 -16.29 0.01
N TYR A 65 2.04 -15.02 -0.22
CA TYR A 65 1.45 -14.15 0.79
C TYR A 65 0.07 -14.65 1.26
N THR A 66 -0.81 -15.01 0.32
CA THR A 66 -2.17 -15.49 0.61
C THR A 66 -2.18 -16.86 1.29
N THR A 67 -1.23 -17.73 0.96
CA THR A 67 -1.06 -19.03 1.63
C THR A 67 -0.51 -18.83 3.05
N LYS A 68 0.43 -17.91 3.23
CA LYS A 68 0.98 -17.58 4.55
C LYS A 68 -0.08 -16.96 5.46
N SER A 69 -0.91 -16.04 4.97
CA SER A 69 -2.02 -15.46 5.76
C SER A 69 -3.07 -16.49 6.17
N LYS A 70 -3.21 -17.59 5.41
CA LYS A 70 -4.13 -18.69 5.71
C LYS A 70 -3.59 -19.70 6.73
N THR A 71 -2.31 -19.60 7.10
CA THR A 71 -1.63 -20.51 8.03
C THR A 71 -1.44 -19.86 9.42
N GLU A 72 -1.75 -18.58 9.56
CA GLU A 72 -1.70 -17.80 10.81
C GLU A 72 -3.10 -17.53 11.43
N GLU A 73 -4.16 -18.19 10.91
CA GLU A 73 -5.51 -18.28 11.49
C GLU A 73 -5.74 -19.66 12.14
#